data_AF-A0A1H7BXW8-F1
#
_entry.id   AF-A0A1H7BXW8-F1
#
_cell.length_a   1.000
_cell.length_b   1.000
_cell.length_c   1.000
_cell.angle_alpha   90.00
_cell.angle_beta   90.00
_cell.angle_gamma   90.00
#
_symmetry.space_group_name_H-M   'P 1'
#
loop_
_entity.id
_entity.type
_entity.pdbx_description
1 polymer ?
#
loop_
_entity_poly.entity_id
_entity_poly.type
_entity_poly.pdbx_seq_one_letter_code
_entity_poly.pdbx_strand_id
1 'polypeptide(L)'
;DDVIEYALPDAVVARAILEGRLSAFDTASVSWEQATGEIEGLSQADLARIADESAKRTLLAGRERVETADLLAAIAERRAAARR
;
A
#
# COMPACT_ATOMS: atom_id res chain seq x y z
N ASP A 1 -17.57 -15.27 -23.73
CA ASP A 1 -16.48 -14.32 -23.44
C ASP A 1 -16.73 -13.66 -22.11
N ASP A 2 -16.09 -14.16 -21.07
CA ASP A 2 -16.15 -13.55 -19.74
C ASP A 2 -15.08 -12.46 -19.66
N VAL A 3 -15.55 -11.21 -19.64
CA VAL A 3 -14.70 -10.06 -19.33
C VAL A 3 -14.57 -10.00 -17.82
N ILE A 4 -13.35 -10.23 -17.30
CA ILE A 4 -13.06 -9.95 -15.89
C ILE A 4 -12.89 -8.43 -15.77
N GLU A 5 -13.92 -7.75 -15.26
CA GLU A 5 -13.80 -6.33 -14.90
C GLU A 5 -12.81 -6.19 -13.73
N TYR A 6 -11.62 -5.69 -14.03
CA TYR A 6 -10.68 -5.21 -13.01
C TYR A 6 -11.16 -3.85 -12.50
N ALA A 7 -12.12 -3.87 -11.56
CA ALA A 7 -12.47 -2.67 -10.82
C ALA A 7 -11.27 -2.19 -9.99
N LEU A 8 -11.13 -0.88 -9.85
CA LEU A 8 -10.17 -0.31 -8.91
C LEU A 8 -10.52 -0.81 -7.49
N PRO A 9 -9.52 -1.22 -6.70
CA PRO A 9 -9.76 -1.68 -5.34
C PRO A 9 -10.38 -0.57 -4.49
N ASP A 10 -11.44 -0.91 -3.77
CA ASP A 10 -11.96 -0.06 -2.70
C ASP A 10 -11.02 -0.10 -1.47
N ALA A 11 -11.31 0.71 -0.46
CA ALA A 11 -10.49 0.80 0.75
C ALA A 11 -10.34 -0.55 1.48
N VAL A 12 -11.37 -1.40 1.46
CA VAL A 12 -11.36 -2.71 2.13
C VAL A 12 -10.45 -3.68 1.39
N VAL A 13 -10.63 -3.80 0.08
CA VAL A 13 -9.80 -4.65 -0.79
C VAL A 13 -8.35 -4.19 -0.75
N ALA A 14 -8.12 -2.89 -0.79
CA ALA A 14 -6.78 -2.37 -0.77
C ALA A 14 -6.06 -2.60 0.55
N ARG A 15 -6.75 -2.42 1.69
CA ARG A 15 -6.22 -2.80 2.99
C ARG A 15 -5.82 -4.28 3.00
N ALA A 16 -6.69 -5.17 2.53
CA ALA A 16 -6.41 -6.59 2.51
C ALA A 16 -5.16 -6.94 1.66
N ILE A 17 -4.99 -6.27 0.52
CA ILE A 17 -3.79 -6.42 -0.32
C ILE A 17 -2.54 -5.97 0.43
N LEU A 18 -2.59 -4.79 1.06
CA LEU A 18 -1.47 -4.23 1.81
C LEU A 18 -1.11 -5.10 3.02
N GLU A 19 -2.08 -5.52 3.82
CA GLU A 19 -1.91 -6.42 4.97
C GLU A 19 -1.33 -7.77 4.54
N GLY A 20 -1.86 -8.38 3.48
CA GLY A 20 -1.36 -9.66 2.97
C GLY A 20 0.10 -9.58 2.53
N ARG A 21 0.49 -8.51 1.84
CA ARG A 21 1.87 -8.30 1.37
C ARG A 21 2.83 -7.92 2.49
N LEU A 22 2.35 -7.22 3.51
CA LEU A 22 3.14 -6.82 4.68
C LEU A 22 3.09 -7.84 5.83
N SER A 23 2.56 -9.04 5.58
CA SER A 23 2.36 -10.08 6.61
C SER A 23 3.64 -10.52 7.36
N ALA A 24 4.82 -10.27 6.79
CA ALA A 24 6.11 -10.52 7.43
C ALA A 24 6.56 -9.41 8.40
N PHE A 25 5.83 -8.29 8.47
CA PHE A 25 6.13 -7.16 9.34
C PHE A 25 5.02 -6.94 10.36
N ASP A 26 5.38 -6.36 11.50
CA ASP A 26 4.37 -5.82 12.40
C ASP A 26 3.75 -4.56 11.77
N THR A 27 2.42 -4.55 11.63
CA THR A 27 1.65 -3.44 11.06
C THR A 27 0.70 -2.79 12.07
N ALA A 28 0.86 -3.09 13.37
CA ALA A 28 -0.04 -2.59 14.41
C ALA A 28 -0.01 -1.06 14.58
N SER A 29 1.04 -0.36 14.15
CA SER A 29 1.13 1.10 14.16
C SER A 29 0.64 1.78 12.88
N VAL A 30 0.11 1.00 11.93
CA VAL A 30 -0.44 1.53 10.69
C VAL A 30 -1.86 2.05 10.93
N SER A 31 -2.08 3.33 10.67
CA SER A 31 -3.39 3.93 10.54
C SER A 31 -3.96 3.57 9.17
N TRP A 32 -4.65 2.43 9.11
CA TRP A 32 -5.20 1.90 7.87
C TRP A 32 -6.25 2.79 7.23
N GLU A 33 -7.07 3.47 8.03
CA GLU A 33 -8.04 4.45 7.53
C GLU A 33 -7.33 5.60 6.79
N GLN A 34 -6.26 6.14 7.38
CA GLN A 34 -5.48 7.20 6.76
C GLN A 34 -4.78 6.71 5.49
N ALA A 35 -4.16 5.53 5.52
CA ALA A 35 -3.48 4.98 4.35
C ALA A 35 -4.46 4.68 3.20
N THR A 36 -5.62 4.08 3.51
CA THR A 36 -6.62 3.71 2.50
C THR A 36 -7.51 4.87 2.06
N GLY A 37 -7.47 6.01 2.75
CA GLY A 37 -8.02 7.26 2.23
C GLY A 37 -7.22 7.83 1.05
N GLU A 38 -5.94 7.47 0.93
CA GLU A 38 -5.01 8.07 -0.03
C GLU A 38 -4.78 7.24 -1.31
N ILE A 39 -5.52 6.14 -1.49
CA ILE A 39 -5.28 5.17 -2.57
C ILE A 39 -6.29 5.24 -3.72
N GLU A 40 -7.24 6.18 -3.68
CA GLU A 40 -8.22 6.33 -4.76
C GLU A 40 -7.52 6.51 -6.12
N GLY A 41 -7.97 5.72 -7.11
CA GLY A 41 -7.40 5.70 -8.45
C GLY A 41 -6.16 4.82 -8.61
N LEU A 42 -5.69 4.14 -7.56
CA LEU A 42 -4.56 3.21 -7.63
C LEU A 42 -5.02 1.81 -8.00
N SER A 43 -4.28 1.16 -8.90
CA SER A 43 -4.50 -0.24 -9.27
C SER A 43 -3.95 -1.20 -8.21
N GLN A 44 -4.31 -2.49 -8.30
CA GLN A 44 -3.70 -3.51 -7.43
C GLN A 44 -2.18 -3.60 -7.58
N ALA A 45 -1.65 -3.37 -8.79
CA ALA A 45 -0.20 -3.34 -9.02
C ALA A 45 0.47 -2.14 -8.32
N ASP A 46 -0.24 -1.02 -8.19
CA ASP A 46 0.23 0.14 -7.44
C ASP A 46 0.28 -0.15 -5.94
N LEU A 47 -0.79 -0.75 -5.39
CA LEU A 47 -0.83 -1.18 -3.99
C LEU A 47 0.27 -2.20 -3.67
N ALA A 48 0.51 -3.13 -4.58
CA ALA A 48 1.60 -4.08 -4.48
C ALA A 48 2.96 -3.38 -4.33
N ARG A 49 3.21 -2.39 -5.20
CA ARG A 49 4.44 -1.62 -5.19
C ARG A 49 4.58 -0.74 -3.94
N ILE A 50 3.48 -0.18 -3.45
CA ILE A 50 3.42 0.61 -2.22
C ILE A 50 3.83 -0.25 -1.02
N ALA A 51 3.28 -1.47 -0.91
CA ALA A 51 3.66 -2.40 0.16
C ALA A 51 5.15 -2.72 0.09
N ASP A 52 5.66 -3.06 -1.09
CA ASP A 52 7.08 -3.44 -1.27
C ASP A 52 8.03 -2.29 -0.88
N GLU A 53 7.72 -1.04 -1.27
CA GLU A 53 8.55 0.12 -0.90
C GLU A 53 8.43 0.45 0.60
N SER A 54 7.26 0.26 1.21
CA SER A 54 7.06 0.44 2.66
C SER A 54 7.87 -0.57 3.47
N ALA A 55 7.84 -1.84 3.04
CA ALA A 55 8.65 -2.92 3.63
C ALA A 55 10.15 -2.61 3.50
N LYS A 56 10.59 -2.16 2.32
CA LYS A 56 11.97 -1.78 2.06
C LYS A 56 12.44 -0.63 2.96
N ARG A 57 11.63 0.42 3.13
CA ARG A 57 11.93 1.54 4.05
C ARG A 57 12.08 1.06 5.49
N THR A 58 11.15 0.20 5.92
CA THR A 58 11.14 -0.38 7.27
C THR A 58 12.42 -1.19 7.52
N LEU A 59 12.76 -2.08 6.58
CA LEU A 59 13.97 -2.91 6.65
C LEU A 59 15.25 -2.08 6.63
N LEU A 60 15.36 -1.09 5.73
CA LEU A 60 16.53 -0.20 5.65
C LEU A 60 16.70 0.65 6.90
N ALA A 61 15.61 0.95 7.61
CA ALA A 61 15.63 1.63 8.90
C ALA A 61 15.97 0.69 10.08
N GLY A 62 16.20 -0.60 9.84
CA GLY A 62 16.47 -1.60 10.88
C GLY A 62 15.28 -1.86 11.81
N ARG A 63 14.06 -1.62 11.33
CA ARG A 63 12.82 -1.83 12.07
C ARG A 63 12.13 -3.11 11.62
N GLU A 64 11.37 -3.72 12.52
CA GLU A 64 10.50 -4.88 12.23
C GLU A 64 9.02 -4.47 12.09
N ARG A 65 8.71 -3.20 12.39
CA ARG A 65 7.37 -2.62 12.36
C ARG A 65 7.27 -1.58 11.28
N VAL A 66 6.31 -1.75 10.38
CA VAL A 66 5.93 -0.75 9.37
C VAL A 66 5.13 0.34 10.06
N GLU A 67 5.55 1.59 9.92
CA GLU A 67 4.79 2.72 10.44
C GLU A 67 3.88 3.33 9.37
N THR A 68 2.84 4.02 9.83
CA THR A 68 1.95 4.81 8.95
C THR A 68 2.74 5.71 8.00
N ALA A 69 3.83 6.33 8.48
CA ALA A 69 4.68 7.21 7.68
C ALA A 69 5.37 6.50 6.49
N ASP A 70 5.76 5.23 6.65
CA ASP A 70 6.37 4.44 5.58
C ASP A 70 5.38 4.23 4.44
N LEU A 71 4.15 3.86 4.79
CA LEU A 71 3.05 3.65 3.83
C LEU A 71 2.67 4.95 3.11
N LEU A 72 2.49 6.04 3.85
CA LEU A 72 2.12 7.33 3.24
C LEU A 72 3.19 7.85 2.31
N ALA A 73 4.47 7.68 2.66
CA ALA A 73 5.56 8.08 1.79
C ALA A 73 5.58 7.25 0.49
N ALA A 74 5.39 5.93 0.58
CA ALA A 74 5.29 5.06 -0.59
C ALA A 74 4.07 5.38 -1.48
N ILE A 75 2.90 5.68 -0.87
CA ILE A 75 1.70 6.12 -1.59
C ILE A 75 1.98 7.43 -2.34
N ALA A 76 2.52 8.44 -1.64
CA ALA A 76 2.81 9.75 -2.22
C ALA A 76 3.75 9.64 -3.44
N GLU A 77 4.81 8.84 -3.32
CA GLU A 77 5.74 8.57 -4.44
C GLU A 77 5.05 7.88 -5.61
N ARG A 78 4.19 6.89 -5.33
CA ARG A 78 3.48 6.18 -6.40
C ARG A 78 2.53 7.09 -7.14
N ARG A 79 1.78 7.94 -6.42
CA ARG A 79 0.89 8.94 -7.03
C ARG A 79 1.66 9.98 -7.83
N ALA A 80 2.83 10.41 -7.35
CA ALA A 80 3.68 11.33 -8.11
C ALA A 80 4.20 10.71 -9.41
N ALA A 81 4.55 9.42 -9.40
CA ALA A 81 4.98 8.70 -10.59
C ALA A 81 3.85 8.46 -11.60
N ALA A 82 2.61 8.24 -11.14
CA ALA A 82 1.46 8.01 -12.00
C ALA A 82 0.92 9.28 -12.68
N ARG A 83 1.30 10.48 -12.22
CA ARG A 83 0.92 11.77 -12.81
C ARG A 83 1.92 12.28 -13.88
N ARG A 84 3.01 11.57 -14.12
CA ARG A 84 4.03 11.89 -15.14
C ARG A 84 3.77 11.07 -16.40
#